data_AF-A0A846SLC1-F1
#
_entry.id   AF-A0A846SLC1-F1
#
_cell.length_a   1.000
_cell.length_b   1.000
_cell.length_c   1.000
_cell.angle_alpha   90.00
_cell.angle_beta   90.00
_cell.angle_gamma   90.00
#
_symmetry.space_group_name_H-M   'P 1'
#
loop_
_entity.id
_entity.type
_entity.pdbx_description
1 polymer ?
#
loop_
_entity_poly.entity_id
_entity_poly.type
_entity_poly.pdbx_seq_one_letter_code
_entity_poly.pdbx_strand_id
1 'polypeptide(L)'
;MTQPQGALLVGSVNFDDAETTMRTAAELLGDRLRRIPDGEVGKRFHWIMFQPDVIGQADGIERIGDEPIPFPAGIDARGLRIAEGVDAASIALPPLGYTAAAIESYAVFARLRAEGAVPAGIRFQVSLPTPLAVISSFFHGDDRAAIEPVHTAAILRELDEILAAIPHEDLAVQWDVASEMGIIERAAGYGAVMEAWWPGDPFDGLVERLAALVDTVPAEVEVGVHLCYGDAGEKHFFEPTDAANLVRYANAVAAASARSLTWLHLPVPIAHDDAAYFAPLAGLAPVNELYLGLVHREDGAEGAARRIAAATPYAGEFGVATECGIGRAPAGSTEGILRTHAEVAAAW
;
A
#
# COMPACT_ATOMS: atom_id res chain seq x y z
N MET A 1 -19.15 -2.10 23.96
CA MET A 1 -17.96 -1.83 23.14
C MET A 1 -18.04 -2.78 21.98
N THR A 2 -18.13 -2.27 20.76
CA THR A 2 -18.07 -3.08 19.55
C THR A 2 -16.64 -3.58 19.41
N GLN A 3 -16.46 -4.89 19.48
CA GLN A 3 -15.17 -5.51 19.17
C GLN A 3 -14.92 -5.31 17.67
N PRO A 4 -13.71 -4.94 17.23
CA PRO A 4 -13.39 -4.85 15.81
C PRO A 4 -13.70 -6.16 15.09
N GLN A 5 -14.17 -6.07 13.85
CA GLN A 5 -14.52 -7.23 13.03
C GLN A 5 -13.57 -7.33 11.83
N GLY A 6 -12.87 -8.46 11.75
CA GLY A 6 -11.91 -8.74 10.69
C GLY A 6 -10.53 -8.13 10.89
N ALA A 7 -9.60 -8.64 10.09
CA ALA A 7 -8.23 -8.18 9.98
C ALA A 7 -7.86 -7.90 8.52
N LEU A 8 -6.95 -6.96 8.30
CA LEU A 8 -6.32 -6.68 7.00
C LEU A 8 -4.81 -6.85 7.12
N LEU A 9 -4.21 -7.54 6.16
CA LEU A 9 -2.76 -7.51 5.94
C LEU A 9 -2.48 -6.53 4.81
N VAL A 10 -1.71 -5.47 5.10
CA VAL A 10 -1.54 -4.34 4.17
C VAL A 10 -0.88 -4.75 2.84
N GLY A 11 0.00 -5.74 2.83
CA GLY A 11 0.68 -6.19 1.61
C GLY A 11 1.92 -6.98 1.98
N SER A 12 3.00 -6.25 2.24
CA SER A 12 4.28 -6.83 2.63
C SER A 12 4.26 -7.48 4.01
N VAL A 13 4.88 -8.66 4.10
CA VAL A 13 4.97 -9.48 5.31
C VAL A 13 6.38 -10.05 5.42
N ASN A 14 6.99 -10.03 6.60
CA ASN A 14 8.36 -10.51 6.77
C ASN A 14 8.44 -12.05 6.83
N PHE A 15 8.33 -12.66 5.66
CA PHE A 15 8.69 -14.05 5.39
C PHE A 15 9.51 -14.12 4.10
N ASP A 16 10.23 -15.24 3.92
CA ASP A 16 11.13 -15.41 2.77
C ASP A 16 10.36 -15.70 1.46
N ASP A 17 9.14 -16.21 1.55
CA ASP A 17 8.33 -16.64 0.40
C ASP A 17 6.81 -16.45 0.59
N ALA A 18 6.10 -16.45 -0.54
CA ALA A 18 4.65 -16.25 -0.59
C ALA A 18 3.86 -17.42 0.01
N GLU A 19 4.36 -18.66 -0.08
CA GLU A 19 3.66 -19.82 0.48
C GLU A 19 3.62 -19.76 2.00
N THR A 20 4.76 -19.48 2.63
CA THR A 20 4.89 -19.27 4.08
C THR A 20 3.98 -18.13 4.51
N THR A 21 3.99 -17.00 3.80
CA THR A 21 3.09 -15.86 4.09
C THR A 21 1.61 -16.29 4.09
N MET A 22 1.15 -16.90 3.00
CA MET A 22 -0.26 -17.25 2.83
C MET A 22 -0.72 -18.32 3.83
N ARG A 23 0.10 -19.37 4.04
CA ARG A 23 -0.22 -20.44 4.98
C ARG A 23 -0.31 -19.92 6.41
N THR A 24 0.69 -19.16 6.85
CA THR A 24 0.73 -18.66 8.23
C THR A 24 -0.37 -17.63 8.48
N ALA A 25 -0.65 -16.75 7.51
CA ALA A 25 -1.78 -15.82 7.60
C ALA A 25 -3.12 -16.56 7.70
N ALA A 26 -3.35 -17.55 6.84
CA ALA A 26 -4.58 -18.34 6.86
C ALA A 26 -4.74 -19.16 8.16
N GLU A 27 -3.66 -19.75 8.68
CA GLU A 27 -3.68 -20.53 9.92
C GLU A 27 -3.99 -19.66 11.15
N LEU A 28 -3.35 -18.48 11.26
CA LEU A 28 -3.47 -17.65 12.45
C LEU A 28 -4.70 -16.74 12.45
N LEU A 29 -5.15 -16.28 11.27
CA LEU A 29 -6.23 -15.32 11.15
C LEU A 29 -7.53 -15.91 10.61
N GLY A 30 -7.45 -16.95 9.77
CA GLY A 30 -8.60 -17.71 9.28
C GLY A 30 -9.74 -16.83 8.75
N ASP A 31 -10.92 -17.00 9.35
CA ASP A 31 -12.17 -16.31 9.03
C ASP A 31 -12.19 -14.80 9.40
N ARG A 32 -11.10 -14.26 9.93
CA ARG A 32 -10.91 -12.81 10.09
C ARG A 32 -10.42 -12.14 8.81
N LEU A 33 -9.86 -12.90 7.88
CA LEU A 33 -9.37 -12.36 6.61
C LEU A 33 -10.41 -12.51 5.51
N ARG A 34 -10.64 -11.42 4.77
CA ARG A 34 -11.28 -11.48 3.44
C ARG A 34 -10.26 -11.62 2.32
N ARG A 35 -9.03 -11.20 2.56
CA ARG A 35 -7.96 -11.03 1.57
C ARG A 35 -6.62 -11.46 2.15
N ILE A 36 -5.77 -12.10 1.34
CA ILE A 36 -4.40 -12.47 1.70
C ILE A 36 -3.42 -11.97 0.63
N PRO A 37 -2.42 -11.15 1.00
CA PRO A 37 -1.35 -10.76 0.09
C PRO A 37 -0.27 -11.84 -0.01
N ASP A 38 0.61 -11.69 -0.99
CA ASP A 38 1.79 -12.56 -1.17
C ASP A 38 2.98 -12.21 -0.27
N GLY A 39 2.88 -11.14 0.52
CA GLY A 39 3.95 -10.68 1.40
C GLY A 39 5.01 -9.82 0.72
N GLU A 40 4.87 -9.52 -0.57
CA GLU A 40 5.83 -8.76 -1.38
C GLU A 40 7.27 -9.27 -1.25
N VAL A 41 7.48 -10.58 -1.30
CA VAL A 41 8.78 -11.20 -1.01
C VAL A 41 9.90 -10.84 -2.00
N GLY A 42 11.16 -11.12 -1.61
CA GLY A 42 12.34 -10.89 -2.44
C GLY A 42 12.65 -9.41 -2.64
N LYS A 43 12.86 -8.96 -3.89
CA LYS A 43 13.19 -7.55 -4.18
C LYS A 43 12.04 -6.59 -3.91
N ARG A 44 10.79 -7.07 -3.94
CA ARG A 44 9.59 -6.28 -3.63
C ARG A 44 9.41 -6.02 -2.13
N PHE A 45 10.25 -6.63 -1.29
CA PHE A 45 10.15 -6.52 0.16
C PHE A 45 10.31 -5.06 0.64
N HIS A 46 10.94 -4.22 -0.17
CA HIS A 46 11.06 -2.78 0.09
C HIS A 46 10.11 -1.95 -0.79
N TRP A 47 8.93 -2.50 -1.08
CA TRP A 47 7.86 -1.86 -1.84
C TRP A 47 8.35 -1.41 -3.23
N ILE A 48 8.54 -0.11 -3.46
CA ILE A 48 8.97 0.46 -4.75
C ILE A 48 10.49 0.50 -4.95
N MET A 49 11.31 0.15 -3.96
CA MET A 49 12.77 0.37 -4.04
C MET A 49 13.45 -0.40 -5.17
N PHE A 50 12.85 -1.47 -5.70
CA PHE A 50 13.38 -2.20 -6.85
C PHE A 50 13.08 -1.53 -8.20
N GLN A 51 12.18 -0.54 -8.26
CA GLN A 51 11.76 0.09 -9.51
C GLN A 51 12.89 0.79 -10.28
N PRO A 52 13.88 1.45 -9.65
CA PRO A 52 15.03 2.01 -10.37
C PRO A 52 15.82 0.97 -11.16
N ASP A 53 15.96 -0.25 -10.64
CA ASP A 53 16.60 -1.37 -11.33
C ASP A 53 15.84 -1.81 -12.57
N VAL A 54 14.53 -1.66 -12.59
CA VAL A 54 13.67 -2.04 -13.70
C VAL A 54 13.60 -0.91 -14.73
N ILE A 55 13.19 0.28 -14.31
CA ILE A 55 13.00 1.44 -15.17
C ILE A 55 14.33 1.87 -15.80
N GLY A 56 15.45 1.77 -15.07
CA GLY A 56 16.79 2.09 -15.58
C GLY A 56 17.30 1.15 -16.68
N GLN A 57 16.57 0.09 -17.05
CA GLN A 57 16.88 -0.75 -18.22
C GLN A 57 16.31 -0.19 -19.53
N ALA A 58 15.41 0.79 -19.46
CA ALA A 58 14.78 1.38 -20.64
C ALA A 58 15.77 2.25 -21.42
N ASP A 59 15.76 2.12 -22.76
CA ASP A 59 16.48 3.04 -23.64
C ASP A 59 15.95 4.47 -23.40
N GLY A 60 16.87 5.40 -23.11
CA GLY A 60 16.54 6.80 -22.84
C GLY A 60 16.33 7.15 -21.36
N ILE A 61 16.53 6.21 -20.44
CA ILE A 61 16.62 6.47 -18.99
C ILE A 61 18.07 6.32 -18.52
N GLU A 62 18.53 7.26 -17.70
CA GLU A 62 19.85 7.23 -17.07
C GLU A 62 19.72 7.24 -15.55
N ARG A 63 20.69 6.63 -14.87
CA ARG A 63 20.86 6.77 -13.42
C ARG A 63 21.67 8.02 -13.10
N ILE A 64 21.29 8.71 -12.04
CA ILE A 64 21.97 9.91 -11.57
C ILE A 64 23.19 9.51 -10.75
N GLY A 65 24.37 9.94 -11.20
CA GLY A 65 25.66 9.65 -10.57
C GLY A 65 26.31 8.38 -11.09
N ASP A 66 27.63 8.28 -10.96
CA ASP A 66 28.43 7.21 -11.57
C ASP A 66 28.45 5.92 -10.73
N GLU A 67 28.42 6.05 -9.40
CA GLU A 67 28.53 4.94 -8.45
C GLU A 67 27.15 4.47 -7.96
N PRO A 68 26.88 3.16 -7.90
CA PRO A 68 25.65 2.63 -7.31
C PRO A 68 25.45 3.14 -5.88
N ILE A 69 24.19 3.38 -5.49
CA ILE A 69 23.81 3.61 -4.09
C ILE A 69 23.30 2.27 -3.53
N PRO A 70 24.10 1.54 -2.75
CA PRO A 70 23.72 0.21 -2.30
C PRO A 70 22.52 0.26 -1.36
N PHE A 71 21.53 -0.58 -1.66
CA PHE A 71 20.36 -0.79 -0.83
C PHE A 71 20.16 -2.31 -0.60
N PRO A 72 19.50 -2.73 0.50
CA PRO A 72 19.20 -4.14 0.73
C PRO A 72 18.61 -4.86 -0.49
N ALA A 73 18.75 -6.19 -0.52
CA ALA A 73 18.41 -7.06 -1.66
C ALA A 73 19.21 -6.77 -2.96
N GLY A 74 20.35 -6.09 -2.85
CA GLY A 74 21.25 -5.82 -3.98
C GLY A 74 20.71 -4.78 -4.96
N ILE A 75 19.87 -3.87 -4.44
CA ILE A 75 19.21 -2.80 -5.19
C ILE A 75 20.17 -1.62 -5.35
N ASP A 76 20.17 -1.00 -6.53
CA ASP A 76 20.79 0.31 -6.76
C ASP A 76 19.74 1.42 -6.63
N ALA A 77 19.79 2.14 -5.51
CA ALA A 77 18.83 3.18 -5.15
C ALA A 77 19.14 4.55 -5.77
N ARG A 78 20.01 4.62 -6.79
CA ARG A 78 20.19 5.87 -7.56
C ARG A 78 18.87 6.35 -8.15
N GLY A 79 18.67 7.66 -8.07
CA GLY A 79 17.62 8.35 -8.82
C GLY A 79 17.83 8.18 -10.32
N LEU A 80 16.76 8.44 -11.06
CA LEU A 80 16.67 8.33 -12.51
C LEU A 80 16.44 9.72 -13.13
N ARG A 81 16.87 9.85 -14.37
CA ARG A 81 16.58 10.99 -15.24
C ARG A 81 16.32 10.52 -16.66
N ILE A 82 15.61 11.34 -17.42
CA ILE A 82 15.51 11.15 -18.87
C ILE A 82 16.84 11.58 -19.50
N ALA A 83 17.37 10.77 -20.43
CA ALA A 83 18.61 11.07 -21.12
C ALA A 83 18.51 12.35 -21.95
N GLU A 84 19.63 13.07 -22.10
CA GLU A 84 19.64 14.34 -22.82
C GLU A 84 19.15 14.19 -24.27
N GLY A 85 18.19 15.01 -24.67
CA GLY A 85 17.62 15.02 -26.02
C GLY A 85 16.63 13.91 -26.32
N VAL A 86 16.28 13.06 -25.35
CA VAL A 86 15.24 12.03 -25.51
C VAL A 86 13.85 12.62 -25.27
N ASP A 87 12.93 12.32 -26.18
CA ASP A 87 11.51 12.56 -25.96
C ASP A 87 10.93 11.47 -25.05
N ALA A 88 10.42 11.86 -23.89
CA ALA A 88 9.83 10.94 -22.92
C ALA A 88 8.75 10.05 -23.54
N ALA A 89 7.93 10.59 -24.44
CA ALA A 89 6.85 9.83 -25.08
C ALA A 89 7.34 8.68 -25.98
N SER A 90 8.63 8.69 -26.35
CA SER A 90 9.26 7.61 -27.12
C SER A 90 9.85 6.49 -26.24
N ILE A 91 9.93 6.69 -24.92
CA ILE A 91 10.50 5.72 -23.98
C ILE A 91 9.55 4.53 -23.82
N ALA A 92 10.06 3.33 -24.10
CA ALA A 92 9.38 2.09 -23.82
C ALA A 92 9.92 1.49 -22.51
N LEU A 93 9.13 1.57 -21.44
CA LEU A 93 9.48 0.92 -20.17
C LEU A 93 9.36 -0.61 -20.30
N PRO A 94 10.31 -1.38 -19.74
CA PRO A 94 10.15 -2.83 -19.62
C PRO A 94 8.98 -3.17 -18.68
N PRO A 95 8.55 -4.44 -18.61
CA PRO A 95 7.64 -4.89 -17.56
C PRO A 95 8.15 -4.46 -16.19
N LEU A 96 7.31 -3.78 -15.42
CA LEU A 96 7.61 -3.23 -14.09
C LEU A 96 7.77 -4.35 -13.05
N GLY A 97 7.28 -5.56 -13.36
CA GLY A 97 7.48 -6.78 -12.57
C GLY A 97 6.33 -7.14 -11.64
N TYR A 98 5.26 -6.32 -11.59
CA TYR A 98 4.10 -6.57 -10.73
C TYR A 98 3.24 -7.74 -11.25
N THR A 99 3.03 -7.84 -12.56
CA THR A 99 2.27 -8.90 -13.23
C THR A 99 2.94 -10.25 -13.03
N ALA A 100 4.25 -10.33 -13.29
CA ALA A 100 5.00 -11.56 -13.12
C ALA A 100 4.89 -12.08 -11.68
N ALA A 101 5.05 -11.18 -10.70
CA ALA A 101 4.93 -11.53 -9.29
C ALA A 101 3.50 -11.94 -8.88
N ALA A 102 2.48 -11.24 -9.39
CA ALA A 102 1.09 -11.55 -9.10
C ALA A 102 0.68 -12.92 -9.67
N ILE A 103 1.08 -13.25 -10.90
CA ILE A 103 0.79 -14.54 -11.53
C ILE A 103 1.49 -15.69 -10.79
N GLU A 104 2.77 -15.52 -10.46
CA GLU A 104 3.53 -16.52 -9.70
C GLU A 104 2.90 -16.77 -8.32
N SER A 105 2.59 -15.71 -7.59
CA SER A 105 1.99 -15.81 -6.25
C SER A 105 0.55 -16.32 -6.29
N TYR A 106 -0.23 -15.96 -7.32
CA TYR A 106 -1.58 -16.48 -7.48
C TYR A 106 -1.58 -18.00 -7.74
N ALA A 107 -0.60 -18.52 -8.49
CA ALA A 107 -0.47 -19.97 -8.68
C ALA A 107 -0.23 -20.69 -7.33
N VAL A 108 0.53 -20.08 -6.42
CA VAL A 108 0.70 -20.57 -5.04
C VAL A 108 -0.62 -20.48 -4.28
N PHE A 109 -1.28 -19.32 -4.28
CA PHE A 109 -2.56 -19.10 -3.60
C PHE A 109 -3.63 -20.12 -4.02
N ALA A 110 -3.82 -20.30 -5.34
CA ALA A 110 -4.80 -21.22 -5.90
C ALA A 110 -4.52 -22.68 -5.49
N ARG A 111 -3.25 -23.08 -5.47
CA ARG A 111 -2.84 -24.40 -4.96
C ARG A 111 -3.14 -24.55 -3.48
N LEU A 112 -2.76 -23.58 -2.65
CA LEU A 112 -3.00 -23.60 -1.20
C LEU A 112 -4.49 -23.67 -0.86
N ARG A 113 -5.34 -22.99 -1.64
CA ARG A 113 -6.79 -23.08 -1.52
C ARG A 113 -7.32 -24.46 -1.92
N ALA A 114 -6.80 -25.05 -3.00
CA ALA A 114 -7.18 -26.41 -3.41
C ALA A 114 -6.77 -27.48 -2.37
N GLU A 115 -5.67 -27.26 -1.66
CA GLU A 115 -5.21 -28.10 -0.53
C GLU A 115 -6.03 -27.86 0.76
N GLY A 116 -6.86 -26.82 0.81
CA GLY A 116 -7.62 -26.41 1.99
C GLY A 116 -6.81 -25.63 3.04
N ALA A 117 -5.57 -25.24 2.73
CA ALA A 117 -4.73 -24.44 3.61
C ALA A 117 -5.16 -22.96 3.64
N VAL A 118 -5.68 -22.44 2.52
CA VAL A 118 -6.37 -21.15 2.46
C VAL A 118 -7.88 -21.42 2.41
N PRO A 119 -8.68 -20.90 3.36
CA PRO A 119 -10.13 -21.05 3.34
C PRO A 119 -10.79 -20.56 2.04
N ALA A 120 -11.86 -21.25 1.63
CA ALA A 120 -12.68 -20.80 0.51
C ALA A 120 -13.32 -19.44 0.81
N GLY A 121 -13.47 -18.60 -0.21
CA GLY A 121 -14.06 -17.26 -0.08
C GLY A 121 -13.06 -16.14 0.26
N ILE A 122 -11.82 -16.47 0.60
CA ILE A 122 -10.73 -15.50 0.68
C ILE A 122 -10.25 -15.16 -0.75
N ARG A 123 -9.99 -13.88 -1.00
CA ARG A 123 -9.38 -13.40 -2.24
C ARG A 123 -7.86 -13.21 -2.11
N PHE A 124 -7.16 -13.36 -3.22
CA PHE A 124 -5.77 -13.00 -3.37
C PHE A 124 -5.64 -11.49 -3.54
N GLN A 125 -4.82 -10.87 -2.69
CA GLN A 125 -4.58 -9.42 -2.71
C GLN A 125 -3.31 -9.10 -3.49
N VAL A 126 -3.44 -8.19 -4.45
CA VAL A 126 -2.32 -7.56 -5.15
C VAL A 126 -2.25 -6.09 -4.73
N SER A 127 -1.20 -5.71 -4.02
CA SER A 127 -0.93 -4.32 -3.65
C SER A 127 0.01 -3.67 -4.68
N LEU A 128 -0.44 -2.55 -5.26
CA LEU A 128 0.28 -1.79 -6.27
C LEU A 128 0.59 -0.38 -5.75
N PRO A 129 1.78 0.16 -6.02
CA PRO A 129 2.04 1.58 -5.77
C PRO A 129 1.27 2.44 -6.78
N THR A 130 0.97 3.67 -6.40
CA THR A 130 0.57 4.67 -7.40
C THR A 130 1.76 5.02 -8.31
N PRO A 131 1.52 5.47 -9.56
CA PRO A 131 2.58 6.07 -10.38
C PRO A 131 3.31 7.19 -9.65
N LEU A 132 2.55 8.03 -8.93
CA LEU A 132 3.08 9.17 -8.21
C LEU A 132 4.12 8.74 -7.18
N ALA A 133 3.90 7.64 -6.46
CA ALA A 133 4.87 7.15 -5.49
C ALA A 133 6.23 6.85 -6.13
N VAL A 134 6.26 6.12 -7.24
CA VAL A 134 7.50 5.78 -7.95
C VAL A 134 8.17 7.02 -8.52
N ILE A 135 7.41 7.89 -9.19
CA ILE A 135 7.93 9.10 -9.84
C ILE A 135 8.49 10.07 -8.80
N SER A 136 7.77 10.28 -7.70
CA SER A 136 8.20 11.19 -6.63
C SER A 136 9.46 10.70 -5.91
N SER A 137 9.69 9.38 -5.88
CA SER A 137 10.85 8.79 -5.21
C SER A 137 12.10 8.77 -6.08
N PHE A 138 11.97 8.64 -7.40
CA PHE A 138 13.10 8.34 -8.26
C PHE A 138 13.36 9.35 -9.38
N PHE A 139 12.43 10.25 -9.69
CA PHE A 139 12.64 11.32 -10.68
C PHE A 139 12.61 12.69 -10.01
N HIS A 140 13.27 13.66 -10.64
CA HIS A 140 13.40 15.03 -10.10
C HIS A 140 13.14 16.08 -11.16
N GLY A 141 12.86 17.32 -10.74
CA GLY A 141 12.67 18.45 -11.65
C GLY A 141 11.57 18.20 -12.67
N ASP A 142 11.83 18.64 -13.91
CA ASP A 142 10.90 18.58 -15.04
C ASP A 142 10.70 17.14 -15.58
N ASP A 143 11.63 16.22 -15.30
CA ASP A 143 11.51 14.82 -15.72
C ASP A 143 10.28 14.15 -15.12
N ARG A 144 9.85 14.58 -13.92
CA ARG A 144 8.65 14.04 -13.26
C ARG A 144 7.41 14.24 -14.12
N ALA A 145 7.21 15.45 -14.65
CA ALA A 145 6.08 15.76 -15.51
C ALA A 145 6.15 15.01 -16.85
N ALA A 146 7.37 14.83 -17.38
CA ALA A 146 7.58 14.18 -18.67
C ALA A 146 7.40 12.65 -18.59
N ILE A 147 7.88 12.00 -17.54
CA ILE A 147 7.81 10.54 -17.37
C ILE A 147 6.47 10.06 -16.82
N GLU A 148 5.71 10.93 -16.15
CA GLU A 148 4.45 10.54 -15.49
C GLU A 148 3.45 9.82 -16.42
N PRO A 149 3.14 10.33 -17.63
CA PRO A 149 2.23 9.63 -18.53
C PRO A 149 2.77 8.26 -18.97
N VAL A 150 4.09 8.14 -19.16
CA VAL A 150 4.76 6.93 -19.63
C VAL A 150 4.73 5.83 -18.55
N HIS A 151 5.07 6.20 -17.31
CA HIS A 151 5.01 5.28 -16.17
C HIS A 151 3.57 4.90 -15.82
N THR A 152 2.64 5.87 -15.86
CA THR A 152 1.21 5.59 -15.62
C THR A 152 0.67 4.60 -16.64
N ALA A 153 0.98 4.78 -17.93
CA ALA A 153 0.60 3.80 -18.95
C ALA A 153 1.23 2.42 -18.69
N ALA A 154 2.44 2.34 -18.13
CA ALA A 154 3.09 1.08 -17.81
C ALA A 154 2.42 0.34 -16.65
N ILE A 155 2.10 1.02 -15.54
CA ILE A 155 1.40 0.36 -14.43
C ILE A 155 -0.02 -0.07 -14.81
N LEU A 156 -0.70 0.68 -15.66
CA LEU A 156 -2.04 0.32 -16.11
C LEU A 156 -2.02 -0.89 -17.05
N ARG A 157 -0.98 -1.04 -17.90
CA ARG A 157 -0.78 -2.29 -18.66
C ARG A 157 -0.55 -3.48 -17.74
N GLU A 158 0.25 -3.33 -16.69
CA GLU A 158 0.47 -4.39 -15.71
C GLU A 158 -0.84 -4.76 -14.99
N LEU A 159 -1.66 -3.78 -14.61
CA LEU A 159 -2.98 -4.03 -14.05
C LEU A 159 -3.88 -4.80 -15.04
N ASP A 160 -3.93 -4.40 -16.31
CA ASP A 160 -4.71 -5.10 -17.34
C ASP A 160 -4.25 -6.56 -17.51
N GLU A 161 -2.94 -6.81 -17.50
CA GLU A 161 -2.38 -8.17 -17.59
C GLU A 161 -2.71 -9.01 -16.35
N ILE A 162 -2.68 -8.42 -15.15
CA ILE A 162 -3.09 -9.08 -13.90
C ILE A 162 -4.59 -9.44 -13.95
N LEU A 163 -5.44 -8.50 -14.36
CA LEU A 163 -6.88 -8.70 -14.50
C LEU A 163 -7.21 -9.80 -15.53
N ALA A 164 -6.44 -9.89 -16.61
CA ALA A 164 -6.60 -10.94 -17.62
C ALA A 164 -6.13 -12.32 -17.13
N ALA A 165 -5.14 -12.38 -16.24
CA ALA A 165 -4.51 -13.62 -15.80
C ALA A 165 -5.17 -14.24 -14.55
N ILE A 166 -5.79 -13.43 -13.69
CA ILE A 166 -6.36 -13.86 -12.41
C ILE A 166 -7.89 -13.73 -12.47
N PRO A 167 -8.67 -14.79 -12.13
CA PRO A 167 -10.13 -14.69 -12.05
C PRO A 167 -10.57 -13.54 -11.15
N HIS A 168 -11.53 -12.73 -11.62
CA HIS A 168 -11.96 -11.52 -10.91
C HIS A 168 -12.54 -11.83 -9.53
N GLU A 169 -13.24 -12.96 -9.38
CA GLU A 169 -13.78 -13.44 -8.11
C GLU A 169 -12.70 -13.78 -7.07
N ASP A 170 -11.48 -14.06 -7.53
CA ASP A 170 -10.35 -14.42 -6.70
C ASP A 170 -9.45 -13.21 -6.41
N LEU A 171 -9.65 -12.07 -7.06
CA LEU A 171 -8.74 -10.94 -7.01
C LEU A 171 -9.29 -9.78 -6.17
N ALA A 172 -8.38 -9.18 -5.40
CA ALA A 172 -8.54 -7.89 -4.76
C ALA A 172 -7.30 -7.02 -5.06
N VAL A 173 -7.52 -5.77 -5.48
CA VAL A 173 -6.45 -4.82 -5.83
C VAL A 173 -6.37 -3.71 -4.80
N GLN A 174 -5.18 -3.45 -4.26
CA GLN A 174 -4.93 -2.31 -3.38
C GLN A 174 -4.06 -1.26 -4.08
N TRP A 175 -4.40 0.01 -3.91
CA TRP A 175 -3.51 1.13 -4.19
C TRP A 175 -2.84 1.61 -2.91
N ASP A 176 -1.51 1.61 -2.89
CA ASP A 176 -0.69 2.08 -1.78
C ASP A 176 -0.30 3.55 -1.96
N VAL A 177 -0.71 4.39 -1.00
CA VAL A 177 -0.78 5.84 -1.14
C VAL A 177 0.06 6.50 -0.03
N ALA A 178 1.38 6.37 -0.16
CA ALA A 178 2.33 6.95 0.79
C ALA A 178 2.80 8.35 0.35
N SER A 179 3.24 8.48 -0.90
CA SER A 179 3.85 9.74 -1.37
C SER A 179 2.85 10.88 -1.48
N GLU A 180 1.58 10.60 -1.81
CA GLU A 180 0.49 11.57 -1.79
C GLU A 180 0.30 12.16 -0.40
N MET A 181 0.27 11.31 0.63
CA MET A 181 0.18 11.77 2.02
C MET A 181 1.42 12.59 2.40
N GLY A 182 2.62 12.15 1.99
CA GLY A 182 3.84 12.95 2.18
C GLY A 182 3.77 14.35 1.56
N ILE A 183 3.17 14.49 0.37
CA ILE A 183 2.96 15.80 -0.27
C ILE A 183 1.91 16.62 0.48
N ILE A 184 0.79 16.01 0.89
CA ILE A 184 -0.28 16.69 1.65
C ILE A 184 0.25 17.25 2.97
N GLU A 185 1.04 16.46 3.69
CA GLU A 185 1.64 16.85 4.97
C GLU A 185 2.87 17.76 4.82
N ARG A 186 3.37 17.93 3.58
CA ARG A 186 4.66 18.59 3.30
C ARG A 186 5.80 17.96 4.12
N ALA A 187 5.79 16.63 4.17
CA ALA A 187 6.76 15.84 4.92
C ALA A 187 8.19 16.11 4.43
N ALA A 188 9.14 16.09 5.37
CA ALA A 188 10.56 16.16 5.06
C ALA A 188 11.10 14.74 4.83
N GLY A 189 11.13 14.29 3.58
CA GLY A 189 11.67 13.00 3.17
C GLY A 189 13.04 13.16 2.50
N TYR A 190 14.01 12.30 2.85
CA TYR A 190 15.30 12.21 2.15
C TYR A 190 16.05 13.54 1.97
N GLY A 191 15.92 14.47 2.93
CA GLY A 191 16.61 15.76 2.92
C GLY A 191 15.89 16.90 2.17
N ALA A 192 14.68 16.65 1.64
CA ALA A 192 13.86 17.66 0.99
C ALA A 192 12.38 17.56 1.43
N VAL A 193 11.62 18.64 1.21
CA VAL A 193 10.16 18.59 1.37
C VAL A 193 9.58 17.84 0.18
N MET A 194 8.64 16.93 0.43
CA MET A 194 7.89 16.26 -0.62
C MET A 194 6.95 17.25 -1.30
N GLU A 195 7.14 17.45 -2.60
CA GLU A 195 6.40 18.44 -3.39
C GLU A 195 5.91 17.84 -4.70
N ALA A 196 4.68 18.19 -5.07
CA ALA A 196 4.15 17.96 -6.40
C ALA A 196 4.96 18.74 -7.47
N TRP A 197 4.89 18.30 -8.72
CA TRP A 197 5.58 18.91 -9.86
C TRP A 197 4.65 19.70 -10.79
N TRP A 198 3.45 20.04 -10.31
CA TRP A 198 2.50 20.89 -11.00
C TRP A 198 2.17 22.13 -10.15
N PRO A 199 1.74 23.25 -10.75
CA PRO A 199 1.50 24.49 -10.02
C PRO A 199 0.24 24.42 -9.16
N GLY A 200 0.25 25.16 -8.04
CA GLY A 200 -0.92 25.36 -7.17
C GLY A 200 -0.96 24.45 -5.94
N ASP A 201 -2.13 24.39 -5.30
CA ASP A 201 -2.39 23.41 -4.24
C ASP A 201 -2.44 22.01 -4.87
N PRO A 202 -1.61 21.05 -4.42
CA PRO A 202 -1.56 19.73 -5.03
C PRO A 202 -2.83 18.89 -4.78
N PHE A 203 -3.63 19.23 -3.78
CA PHE A 203 -4.68 18.35 -3.25
C PHE A 203 -5.64 17.81 -4.32
N ASP A 204 -6.24 18.68 -5.14
CA ASP A 204 -7.21 18.25 -6.16
C ASP A 204 -6.56 17.35 -7.23
N GLY A 205 -5.30 17.65 -7.60
CA GLY A 205 -4.54 16.84 -8.56
C GLY A 205 -4.15 15.46 -8.02
N LEU A 206 -3.95 15.33 -6.70
CA LEU A 206 -3.73 14.04 -6.04
C LEU A 206 -5.03 13.22 -6.03
N VAL A 207 -6.15 13.85 -5.66
CA VAL A 207 -7.48 13.24 -5.64
C VAL A 207 -7.87 12.70 -7.01
N GLU A 208 -7.72 13.51 -8.07
CA GLU A 208 -8.06 13.11 -9.45
C GLU A 208 -7.28 11.87 -9.90
N ARG A 209 -5.97 11.83 -9.61
CA ARG A 209 -5.10 10.71 -9.98
C ARG A 209 -5.50 9.43 -9.28
N LEU A 210 -5.70 9.47 -7.96
CA LEU A 210 -6.07 8.27 -7.21
C LEU A 210 -7.48 7.79 -7.56
N ALA A 211 -8.43 8.71 -7.77
CA ALA A 211 -9.77 8.35 -8.22
C ALA A 211 -9.75 7.64 -9.58
N ALA A 212 -8.94 8.12 -10.53
CA ALA A 212 -8.78 7.46 -11.84
C ALA A 212 -8.17 6.05 -11.73
N LEU A 213 -7.20 5.85 -10.84
CA LEU A 213 -6.63 4.52 -10.57
C LEU A 213 -7.65 3.55 -9.97
N VAL A 214 -8.45 4.02 -9.01
CA VAL A 214 -9.56 3.26 -8.42
C VAL A 214 -10.57 2.86 -9.49
N ASP A 215 -10.95 3.80 -10.36
CA ASP A 215 -11.96 3.59 -11.41
C ASP A 215 -11.48 2.71 -12.57
N THR A 216 -10.17 2.46 -12.67
CA THR A 216 -9.62 1.53 -13.67
C THR A 216 -9.85 0.06 -13.26
N VAL A 217 -10.06 -0.22 -11.97
CA VAL A 217 -10.36 -1.59 -11.51
C VAL A 217 -11.80 -1.95 -11.89
N PRO A 218 -12.08 -3.11 -12.53
CA PRO A 218 -13.44 -3.56 -12.87
C PRO A 218 -14.33 -3.77 -11.65
N ALA A 219 -15.64 -3.54 -11.78
CA ALA A 219 -16.58 -3.58 -10.66
C ALA A 219 -16.67 -4.94 -9.94
N GLU A 220 -16.39 -6.03 -10.64
CA GLU A 220 -16.36 -7.41 -10.13
C GLU A 220 -15.13 -7.71 -9.27
N VAL A 221 -14.07 -6.91 -9.43
CA VAL A 221 -12.83 -6.99 -8.65
C VAL A 221 -12.96 -6.04 -7.45
N GLU A 222 -12.59 -6.53 -6.27
CA GLU A 222 -12.54 -5.71 -5.08
C GLU A 222 -11.38 -4.71 -5.18
N VAL A 223 -11.63 -3.46 -4.79
CA VAL A 223 -10.61 -2.40 -4.81
C VAL A 223 -10.52 -1.74 -3.45
N GLY A 224 -9.31 -1.52 -2.97
CA GLY A 224 -9.09 -0.78 -1.74
C GLY A 224 -7.92 0.17 -1.81
N VAL A 225 -7.87 1.04 -0.79
CA VAL A 225 -6.85 2.08 -0.67
C VAL A 225 -6.17 1.95 0.69
N HIS A 226 -4.85 1.89 0.68
CA HIS A 226 -4.00 2.00 1.85
C HIS A 226 -3.38 3.39 1.91
N LEU A 227 -3.88 4.25 2.80
CA LEU A 227 -3.19 5.49 3.13
C LEU A 227 -2.03 5.18 4.06
N CYS A 228 -0.91 5.88 3.88
CA CYS A 228 0.32 5.59 4.61
C CYS A 228 1.13 6.86 4.87
N TYR A 229 1.77 6.96 6.04
CA TYR A 229 2.79 7.99 6.33
C TYR A 229 4.23 7.48 6.11
N GLY A 230 4.35 6.37 5.39
CA GLY A 230 5.59 5.67 5.03
C GLY A 230 6.24 4.94 6.20
N ASP A 231 6.91 3.83 5.91
CA ASP A 231 7.72 3.10 6.88
C ASP A 231 9.12 2.85 6.29
N ALA A 232 10.05 3.77 6.58
CA ALA A 232 11.45 3.65 6.17
C ALA A 232 12.30 3.18 7.36
N GLY A 233 12.17 1.90 7.71
CA GLY A 233 12.94 1.28 8.80
C GLY A 233 12.36 1.56 10.19
N GLU A 234 11.05 1.34 10.34
CA GLU A 234 10.24 1.58 11.53
C GLU A 234 10.17 3.07 11.93
N LYS A 235 10.28 3.97 10.94
CA LYS A 235 10.16 5.42 11.13
C LYS A 235 9.31 6.05 10.04
N HIS A 236 8.35 6.88 10.46
CA HIS A 236 7.55 7.68 9.56
C HIS A 236 8.35 8.84 9.01
N PHE A 237 8.08 9.22 7.75
CA PHE A 237 8.56 10.51 7.24
C PHE A 237 7.75 11.68 7.81
N PHE A 238 6.61 11.39 8.45
CA PHE A 238 5.75 12.37 9.12
C PHE A 238 5.00 11.74 10.29
N GLU A 239 4.98 12.42 11.44
CA GLU A 239 4.20 12.00 12.60
C GLU A 239 2.92 12.85 12.67
N PRO A 240 1.76 12.33 12.21
CA PRO A 240 0.51 13.08 12.20
C PRO A 240 0.00 13.34 13.61
N THR A 241 -0.47 14.55 13.89
CA THR A 241 -1.06 14.87 15.21
C THR A 241 -2.52 14.46 15.33
N ASP A 242 -3.22 14.29 14.20
CA ASP A 242 -4.59 13.80 14.11
C ASP A 242 -4.88 13.13 12.76
N ALA A 243 -6.05 12.49 12.62
CA ALA A 243 -6.48 11.83 11.39
C ALA A 243 -7.16 12.77 10.36
N ALA A 244 -7.10 14.10 10.50
CA ALA A 244 -7.91 15.01 9.68
C ALA A 244 -7.53 14.97 8.20
N ASN A 245 -6.24 14.91 7.88
CA ASN A 245 -5.79 14.81 6.48
C ASN A 245 -6.14 13.46 5.85
N LEU A 246 -6.05 12.37 6.63
CA LEU A 246 -6.51 11.04 6.20
C LEU A 246 -7.99 11.07 5.81
N VAL A 247 -8.84 11.61 6.69
CA VAL A 247 -10.29 11.72 6.47
C VAL A 247 -10.61 12.64 5.29
N ARG A 248 -9.96 13.81 5.24
CA ARG A 248 -10.14 14.79 4.16
C ARG A 248 -9.82 14.15 2.81
N TYR A 249 -8.69 13.47 2.70
CA TYR A 249 -8.24 12.88 1.44
C TYR A 249 -9.10 11.67 1.04
N ALA A 250 -9.38 10.75 1.98
CA ALA A 250 -10.23 9.60 1.73
C ALA A 250 -11.64 10.00 1.24
N ASN A 251 -12.26 10.99 1.88
CA ASN A 251 -13.57 11.49 1.47
C ASN A 251 -13.56 12.13 0.08
N ALA A 252 -12.52 12.90 -0.23
CA ALA A 252 -12.39 13.57 -1.52
C ALA A 252 -12.22 12.54 -2.65
N VAL A 253 -11.39 11.51 -2.44
CA VAL A 253 -11.20 10.40 -3.39
C VAL A 253 -12.51 9.63 -3.57
N ALA A 254 -13.18 9.24 -2.48
CA ALA A 254 -14.45 8.53 -2.55
C ALA A 254 -15.55 9.33 -3.29
N ALA A 255 -15.55 10.66 -3.17
CA ALA A 255 -16.49 11.52 -3.88
C ALA A 255 -16.14 11.72 -5.37
N ALA A 256 -14.86 11.63 -5.72
CA ALA A 256 -14.36 11.79 -7.09
C ALA A 256 -14.41 10.48 -7.91
N SER A 257 -14.33 9.31 -7.25
CA SER A 257 -14.42 8.00 -7.91
C SER A 257 -15.83 7.70 -8.42
N ALA A 258 -15.91 7.07 -9.59
CA ALA A 258 -17.15 6.57 -10.18
C ALA A 258 -17.69 5.30 -9.50
N ARG A 259 -16.85 4.62 -8.70
CA ARG A 259 -17.22 3.44 -7.91
C ARG A 259 -16.91 3.63 -6.42
N SER A 260 -17.59 2.85 -5.57
CA SER A 260 -17.24 2.76 -4.16
C SER A 260 -16.00 1.87 -3.95
N LEU A 261 -15.19 2.25 -2.95
CA LEU A 261 -14.13 1.39 -2.43
C LEU A 261 -14.74 0.17 -1.73
N THR A 262 -14.11 -0.99 -1.91
CA THR A 262 -14.40 -2.17 -1.10
C THR A 262 -13.81 -2.02 0.29
N TRP A 263 -12.55 -1.57 0.42
CA TRP A 263 -11.98 -1.25 1.73
C TRP A 263 -11.13 0.02 1.73
N LEU A 264 -11.04 0.65 2.90
CA LEU A 264 -10.14 1.75 3.18
C LEU A 264 -9.32 1.38 4.42
N HIS A 265 -8.01 1.51 4.30
CA HIS A 265 -7.09 1.38 5.43
C HIS A 265 -6.52 2.75 5.83
N LEU A 266 -6.61 3.06 7.12
CA LEU A 266 -6.02 4.27 7.71
C LEU A 266 -4.91 3.91 8.72
N PRO A 267 -3.70 4.47 8.57
CA PRO A 267 -2.58 4.23 9.48
C PRO A 267 -2.85 4.93 10.81
N VAL A 268 -2.39 4.33 11.91
CA VAL A 268 -2.46 4.92 13.25
C VAL A 268 -1.10 4.77 13.93
N PRO A 269 -0.34 5.86 14.12
CA PRO A 269 0.96 5.77 14.77
C PRO A 269 0.85 5.22 16.18
N ILE A 270 1.86 4.46 16.60
CA ILE A 270 1.88 3.81 17.90
C ILE A 270 1.65 4.77 19.07
N ALA A 271 2.07 6.03 18.96
CA ALA A 271 1.91 7.01 20.03
C ALA A 271 0.44 7.42 20.30
N HIS A 272 -0.49 7.10 19.40
CA HIS A 272 -1.88 7.57 19.48
C HIS A 272 -2.84 6.51 20.03
N ASP A 273 -3.14 6.65 21.32
CA ASP A 273 -4.31 6.07 21.98
C ASP A 273 -5.24 7.16 22.56
N ASP A 274 -5.11 8.38 22.04
CA ASP A 274 -5.82 9.56 22.52
C ASP A 274 -7.02 9.95 21.64
N ALA A 275 -8.03 10.53 22.28
CA ALA A 275 -9.27 10.92 21.60
C ALA A 275 -9.08 12.02 20.53
N ALA A 276 -8.06 12.87 20.65
CA ALA A 276 -7.86 13.97 19.71
C ALA A 276 -7.43 13.45 18.34
N TYR A 277 -6.59 12.41 18.32
CA TYR A 277 -6.17 11.76 17.08
C TYR A 277 -7.36 11.18 16.30
N PHE A 278 -8.28 10.49 17.00
CA PHE A 278 -9.41 9.79 16.38
C PHE A 278 -10.64 10.68 16.12
N ALA A 279 -10.76 11.84 16.78
CA ALA A 279 -11.92 12.71 16.64
C ALA A 279 -12.32 13.04 15.17
N PRO A 280 -11.38 13.28 14.24
CA PRO A 280 -11.71 13.51 12.83
C PRO A 280 -12.42 12.35 12.14
N LEU A 281 -12.28 11.10 12.61
CA LEU A 281 -12.93 9.92 12.00
C LEU A 281 -14.46 10.03 11.99
N ALA A 282 -15.05 10.84 12.89
CA ALA A 282 -16.49 11.12 12.88
C ALA A 282 -16.96 11.83 11.60
N GLY A 283 -16.05 12.45 10.85
CA GLY A 283 -16.31 13.06 9.55
C GLY A 283 -16.03 12.15 8.36
N LEU A 284 -15.58 10.90 8.57
CA LEU A 284 -15.32 9.95 7.49
C LEU A 284 -16.64 9.52 6.83
N ALA A 285 -16.70 9.61 5.51
CA ALA A 285 -17.82 9.11 4.75
C ALA A 285 -17.94 7.59 4.89
N PRO A 286 -19.15 7.01 4.82
CA PRO A 286 -19.32 5.56 4.90
C PRO A 286 -18.46 4.82 3.85
N VAL A 287 -17.69 3.84 4.31
CA VAL A 287 -16.96 2.88 3.49
C VAL A 287 -17.45 1.48 3.80
N ASN A 288 -17.41 0.58 2.82
CA ASN A 288 -17.90 -0.80 3.00
C ASN A 288 -17.10 -1.55 4.07
N GLU A 289 -15.78 -1.44 4.05
CA GLU A 289 -14.89 -2.03 5.05
C GLU A 289 -13.84 -1.00 5.48
N LEU A 290 -13.89 -0.56 6.73
CA LEU A 290 -12.86 0.31 7.32
C LEU A 290 -11.87 -0.55 8.11
N TYR A 291 -10.58 -0.37 7.87
CA TYR A 291 -9.51 -0.96 8.68
C TYR A 291 -8.64 0.14 9.29
N LEU A 292 -8.38 0.03 10.58
CA LEU A 292 -7.51 0.95 11.31
C LEU A 292 -6.20 0.24 11.71
N GLY A 293 -5.07 0.90 11.50
CA GLY A 293 -3.72 0.44 11.81
C GLY A 293 -3.38 0.36 13.30
N LEU A 294 -4.20 -0.33 14.09
CA LEU A 294 -4.16 -0.32 15.57
C LEU A 294 -3.20 -1.36 16.17
N VAL A 295 -2.69 -2.30 15.37
CA VAL A 295 -1.80 -3.38 15.80
C VAL A 295 -0.35 -2.96 15.64
N HIS A 296 0.38 -2.96 16.76
CA HIS A 296 1.80 -2.65 16.82
C HIS A 296 2.56 -3.77 17.52
N ARG A 297 3.77 -4.06 17.05
CA ARG A 297 4.61 -5.16 17.57
C ARG A 297 5.07 -4.87 19.00
N GLU A 298 5.37 -3.61 19.28
CA GLU A 298 6.03 -3.13 20.49
C GLU A 298 5.16 -3.28 21.73
N ASP A 299 3.84 -3.12 21.59
CA ASP A 299 2.91 -3.13 22.72
C ASP A 299 1.71 -4.08 22.57
N GLY A 300 1.67 -4.83 21.46
CA GLY A 300 0.82 -6.01 21.28
C GLY A 300 -0.67 -5.76 21.54
N ALA A 301 -1.36 -6.78 22.04
CA ALA A 301 -2.80 -6.74 22.23
C ALA A 301 -3.26 -5.70 23.27
N GLU A 302 -2.46 -5.44 24.30
CA GLU A 302 -2.80 -4.41 25.31
C GLU A 302 -2.78 -3.02 24.69
N GLY A 303 -1.75 -2.71 23.89
CA GLY A 303 -1.68 -1.47 23.14
C GLY A 303 -2.82 -1.32 22.15
N ALA A 304 -3.03 -2.34 21.31
CA ALA A 304 -4.14 -2.36 20.36
C ALA A 304 -5.49 -2.14 21.06
N ALA A 305 -5.74 -2.75 22.23
CA ALA A 305 -6.97 -2.56 22.99
C ALA A 305 -7.17 -1.10 23.45
N ARG A 306 -6.11 -0.39 23.85
CA ARG A 306 -6.19 1.05 24.19
C ARG A 306 -6.59 1.88 22.96
N ARG A 307 -5.95 1.64 21.81
CA ARG A 307 -6.26 2.37 20.56
C ARG A 307 -7.66 2.06 20.05
N ILE A 308 -8.11 0.80 20.12
CA ILE A 308 -9.48 0.39 19.80
C ILE A 308 -10.49 1.16 20.66
N ALA A 309 -10.26 1.23 21.97
CA ALA A 309 -11.14 1.94 22.88
C ALA A 309 -11.20 3.45 22.57
N ALA A 310 -10.08 4.05 22.16
CA ALA A 310 -10.00 5.46 21.77
C ALA A 310 -10.67 5.76 20.42
N ALA A 311 -10.62 4.82 19.46
CA ALA A 311 -11.22 4.95 18.13
C ALA A 311 -12.75 4.71 18.13
N THR A 312 -13.23 3.80 18.99
CA THR A 312 -14.64 3.34 19.03
C THR A 312 -15.69 4.46 19.09
N PRO A 313 -15.49 5.59 19.81
CA PRO A 313 -16.47 6.68 19.83
C PRO A 313 -16.62 7.44 18.50
N TYR A 314 -15.64 7.31 17.58
CA TYR A 314 -15.52 8.14 16.38
C TYR A 314 -15.60 7.35 15.08
N ALA A 315 -15.31 6.05 15.10
CA ALA A 315 -15.46 5.15 13.97
C ALA A 315 -16.63 4.19 14.18
N GLY A 316 -17.35 3.85 13.10
CA GLY A 316 -18.44 2.88 13.11
C GLY A 316 -17.93 1.43 13.28
N GLU A 317 -18.41 0.52 12.44
CA GLU A 317 -17.81 -0.81 12.35
C GLU A 317 -16.45 -0.71 11.65
N PHE A 318 -15.41 -1.32 12.23
CA PHE A 318 -14.08 -1.38 11.65
C PHE A 318 -13.37 -2.68 12.01
N GLY A 319 -12.44 -3.09 11.15
CA GLY A 319 -11.45 -4.12 11.41
C GLY A 319 -10.10 -3.53 11.83
N VAL A 320 -9.15 -4.41 12.15
CA VAL A 320 -7.79 -4.02 12.56
C VAL A 320 -6.75 -4.37 11.51
N ALA A 321 -5.68 -3.61 11.49
CA ALA A 321 -4.48 -3.86 10.72
C ALA A 321 -3.25 -3.37 11.50
N THR A 322 -2.07 -3.63 10.96
CA THR A 322 -0.87 -2.85 11.28
C THR A 322 -0.91 -1.50 10.57
N GLU A 323 -0.16 -0.53 11.09
CA GLU A 323 -0.08 0.82 10.49
C GLU A 323 0.38 0.82 9.02
N CYS A 324 1.33 -0.06 8.68
CA CYS A 324 1.87 -0.27 7.34
C CYS A 324 2.08 -1.78 7.12
N GLY A 325 2.62 -2.19 5.97
CA GLY A 325 3.06 -3.57 5.77
C GLY A 325 4.14 -3.96 6.78
N ILE A 326 4.16 -5.22 7.19
CA ILE A 326 5.09 -5.74 8.21
C ILE A 326 6.34 -6.42 7.61
N GLY A 327 6.63 -6.17 6.33
CA GLY A 327 7.86 -6.62 5.69
C GLY A 327 9.10 -6.20 6.49
N ARG A 328 9.22 -4.94 6.89
CA ARG A 328 10.42 -4.43 7.58
C ARG A 328 10.48 -4.74 9.08
N ALA A 329 9.49 -5.45 9.63
CA ALA A 329 9.54 -5.89 11.02
C ALA A 329 10.76 -6.79 11.27
N PRO A 330 11.32 -6.88 12.49
CA PRO A 330 12.43 -7.77 12.78
C PRO A 330 12.13 -9.24 12.44
N ALA A 331 13.14 -9.97 11.98
CA ALA A 331 13.00 -11.39 11.67
C ALA A 331 12.45 -12.19 12.86
N GLY A 332 11.47 -13.05 12.61
CA GLY A 332 10.82 -13.88 13.64
C GLY A 332 9.73 -13.17 14.47
N SER A 333 9.40 -11.90 14.18
CA SER A 333 8.34 -11.17 14.89
C SER A 333 6.95 -11.28 14.24
N THR A 334 6.88 -11.69 12.97
CA THR A 334 5.66 -11.71 12.14
C THR A 334 4.50 -12.48 12.78
N GLU A 335 4.73 -13.70 13.27
CA GLU A 335 3.67 -14.49 13.90
C GLU A 335 3.08 -13.82 15.14
N GLY A 336 3.89 -13.14 15.95
CA GLY A 336 3.41 -12.43 17.14
C GLY A 336 2.47 -11.28 16.77
N ILE A 337 2.77 -10.59 15.66
CA ILE A 337 1.92 -9.54 15.12
C ILE A 337 0.60 -10.15 14.59
N LEU A 338 0.65 -11.26 13.87
CA LEU A 338 -0.56 -11.95 13.39
C LEU A 338 -1.43 -12.46 14.54
N ARG A 339 -0.83 -13.04 15.60
CA ARG A 339 -1.58 -13.42 16.81
C ARG A 339 -2.24 -12.22 17.48
N THR A 340 -1.56 -11.06 17.52
CA THR A 340 -2.15 -9.82 18.04
C THR A 340 -3.41 -9.43 17.27
N HIS A 341 -3.43 -9.54 15.94
CA HIS A 341 -4.66 -9.32 15.15
C HIS A 341 -5.77 -10.28 15.58
N ALA A 342 -5.46 -11.58 15.71
CA ALA A 342 -6.43 -12.60 16.09
C ALA A 342 -7.04 -12.38 17.49
N GLU A 343 -6.24 -11.87 18.43
CA GLU A 343 -6.64 -11.59 19.81
C GLU A 343 -7.61 -10.40 19.90
N VAL A 344 -7.42 -9.37 19.07
CA VAL A 344 -8.19 -8.12 19.18
C VAL A 344 -9.34 -7.99 18.20
N ALA A 345 -9.44 -8.87 17.20
CA ALA A 345 -10.51 -8.88 16.20
C ALA A 345 -11.39 -10.12 16.27
N ALA A 346 -12.70 -9.93 16.08
CA ALA A 346 -13.66 -10.99 15.83
C ALA A 346 -13.64 -11.41 14.35
N ALA A 347 -14.12 -12.63 14.06
CA ALA A 347 -14.32 -13.14 12.71
C ALA A 347 -15.47 -12.42 11.97
N TRP A 348 -15.50 -12.55 10.64
CA TRP A 348 -16.60 -12.07 9.80
C TRP A 348 -17.89 -12.87 9.97
#